data_AF-A0A5C6DDM9-F1
#
_entry.id   AF-A0A5C6DDM9-F1
#
_cell.length_a   1.000
_cell.length_b   1.000
_cell.length_c   1.000
_cell.angle_alpha   90.00
_cell.angle_beta   90.00
_cell.angle_gamma   90.00
#
_symmetry.space_group_name_H-M   'P 1'
#
loop_
_entity.id
_entity.type
_entity.pdbx_description
1 polymer ?
#
loop_
_entity_poly.entity_id
_entity_poly.type
_entity_poly.pdbx_seq_one_letter_code
_entity_poly.pdbx_strand_id
1 'polypeptide(L)'
;MIRIGQDTATTPVLVTPSFLSFRANFYVALASQFAEHRIRSVRFDLASPVGGFWQTLKNGCLAWRVHRYNRILARAGSQWHARLVQTATIGRTARSGMNPSGSAQHADAPWIIGVSPETLALPAWTTPIRLAGSPIPAVSLQSNG
;
A
#
# COMPACT_ATOMS: atom_id res chain seq x y z
N MET A 1 -12.38 -6.67 -9.21
CA MET A 1 -12.72 -6.41 -7.80
C MET A 1 -11.62 -7.02 -6.94
N ILE A 2 -10.84 -6.21 -6.21
CA ILE A 2 -9.76 -6.71 -5.33
C ILE A 2 -10.41 -7.02 -3.97
N ARG A 3 -10.47 -8.29 -3.58
CA ARG A 3 -10.93 -8.68 -2.23
C ARG A 3 -9.72 -8.67 -1.29
N ILE A 4 -9.68 -7.71 -0.37
CA ILE A 4 -8.64 -7.62 0.67
C ILE A 4 -9.24 -8.29 1.91
N GLY A 5 -8.85 -9.54 2.15
CA GLY A 5 -9.26 -10.27 3.36
C GLY A 5 -8.65 -9.62 4.60
N GLN A 6 -9.41 -9.59 5.71
CA GLN A 6 -8.92 -9.07 7.00
C GLN A 6 -7.92 -10.00 7.70
N ASP A 7 -7.69 -11.20 7.14
CA ASP A 7 -6.80 -12.22 7.70
C ASP A 7 -5.46 -12.23 6.97
N THR A 8 -4.69 -11.15 7.14
CA THR A 8 -3.37 -11.06 6.50
C THR A 8 -2.29 -10.88 7.56
N ALA A 9 -1.55 -11.96 7.82
CA ALA A 9 -0.28 -11.95 8.55
C ALA A 9 0.80 -11.05 7.89
N THR A 10 0.49 -10.48 6.73
CA THR A 10 1.36 -9.75 5.82
C THR A 10 0.73 -8.43 5.36
N THR A 11 1.54 -7.44 4.99
CA THR A 11 1.04 -6.17 4.42
C THR A 11 0.73 -6.34 2.93
N PRO A 12 -0.48 -6.03 2.44
CA PRO A 12 -0.77 -6.05 1.01
C PRO A 12 0.02 -4.95 0.28
N VAL A 13 0.64 -5.29 -0.85
CA VAL A 13 1.43 -4.35 -1.67
C VAL A 13 0.93 -4.37 -3.10
N LEU A 14 0.39 -3.25 -3.58
CA LEU A 14 0.08 -3.07 -4.99
C LEU A 14 1.38 -2.94 -5.79
N VAL A 15 1.66 -3.93 -6.62
CA VAL A 15 2.83 -3.92 -7.51
C VAL A 15 2.44 -3.29 -8.83
N THR A 16 3.03 -2.14 -9.13
CA THR A 16 2.75 -1.37 -10.35
C THR A 16 3.83 -1.60 -11.40
N PRO A 17 3.45 -1.86 -12.66
CA PRO A 17 4.38 -1.77 -13.78
C PRO A 17 5.01 -0.39 -13.87
N SER A 18 6.24 -0.31 -14.40
CA SER A 18 6.98 0.96 -14.51
C SER A 18 6.27 2.08 -15.30
N PHE A 19 5.37 1.72 -16.23
CA PHE A 19 4.57 2.66 -17.02
C PHE A 19 3.28 3.12 -16.33
N LEU A 20 2.92 2.52 -15.19
CA LEU A 20 1.65 2.77 -14.51
C LEU A 20 1.88 3.58 -13.24
N SER A 21 1.11 4.66 -13.10
CA SER A 21 1.07 5.43 -11.86
C SER A 21 -0.37 5.72 -11.46
N PHE A 22 -0.67 5.61 -10.17
CA PHE A 22 -2.00 5.90 -9.67
C PHE A 22 -2.22 7.40 -9.49
N ARG A 23 -3.39 7.85 -9.92
CA ARG A 23 -3.87 9.22 -9.69
C ARG A 23 -4.48 9.34 -8.29
N ALA A 24 -4.60 10.57 -7.77
CA ALA A 24 -5.23 10.83 -6.46
C ALA A 24 -6.60 10.15 -6.29
N ASN A 25 -7.44 10.17 -7.34
CA ASN A 25 -8.79 9.57 -7.31
C ASN A 25 -8.78 8.06 -7.05
N PHE A 26 -7.72 7.35 -7.44
CA PHE A 26 -7.57 5.94 -7.11
C PHE A 26 -7.46 5.74 -5.60
N TYR A 27 -6.61 6.52 -4.93
CA TYR A 27 -6.44 6.44 -3.47
C TYR A 27 -7.71 6.86 -2.73
N VAL A 28 -8.44 7.85 -3.24
CA VAL A 28 -9.75 8.26 -2.70
C VAL A 28 -10.77 7.12 -2.81
N ALA A 29 -10.91 6.52 -3.99
CA ALA A 29 -11.84 5.42 -4.20
C ALA A 29 -11.49 4.22 -3.33
N LEU A 30 -10.20 3.90 -3.22
CA LEU A 30 -9.72 2.82 -2.38
C LEU A 30 -9.99 3.10 -0.89
N ALA A 31 -9.68 4.30 -0.40
CA ALA A 31 -9.99 4.69 0.98
C ALA A 31 -11.49 4.65 1.29
N SER A 32 -12.34 5.07 0.34
CA SER A 32 -13.80 4.96 0.48
C SER A 32 -14.26 3.51 0.62
N GLN A 33 -13.71 2.60 -0.19
CA GLN A 33 -13.99 1.16 -0.09
C GLN A 33 -13.54 0.58 1.26
N PHE A 34 -12.41 1.02 1.80
CA PHE A 34 -12.00 0.65 3.16
C PHE A 34 -12.98 1.15 4.23
N ALA A 35 -13.49 2.38 4.09
CA ALA A 35 -14.47 2.95 5.00
C ALA A 35 -15.79 2.15 5.00
N GLU A 36 -16.25 1.67 3.84
CA GLU A 36 -17.40 0.76 3.72
C GLU A 36 -17.20 -0.53 4.54
N HIS A 37 -15.96 -1.00 4.66
CA HIS A 37 -15.55 -2.14 5.48
C HIS A 37 -15.16 -1.76 6.92
N ARG A 38 -15.60 -0.60 7.43
CA ARG A 38 -15.35 -0.08 8.78
C ARG A 38 -13.87 0.23 9.09
N ILE A 39 -13.01 0.30 8.08
CA ILE A 39 -11.61 0.70 8.25
C ILE A 39 -11.52 2.21 8.02
N ARG A 40 -11.44 2.97 9.13
CA ARG A 40 -11.50 4.44 9.11
C ARG A 40 -10.15 5.12 8.97
N SER A 41 -9.04 4.41 9.18
CA SER A 41 -7.69 4.96 9.12
C SER A 41 -6.83 4.10 8.20
N VAL A 42 -6.37 4.70 7.08
CA VAL A 42 -5.58 4.00 6.05
C VAL A 42 -4.32 4.79 5.73
N ARG A 43 -3.19 4.09 5.65
CA ARG A 43 -1.90 4.63 5.24
C ARG A 43 -1.41 3.90 3.99
N PHE A 44 -1.21 4.65 2.93
CA PHE A 44 -0.61 4.18 1.69
C PHE A 44 0.89 4.47 1.71
N ASP A 45 1.71 3.43 1.72
CA ASP A 45 3.17 3.53 1.68
C ASP A 45 3.67 3.41 0.24
N LEU A 46 4.15 4.51 -0.33
CA LEU A 46 4.84 4.53 -1.62
C LEU A 46 6.31 4.15 -1.41
N ALA A 47 6.70 2.96 -1.86
CA ALA A 47 8.10 2.56 -1.89
C ALA A 47 8.82 3.36 -2.97
N SER A 48 9.89 4.06 -2.59
CA SER A 48 10.81 4.73 -3.51
C SER A 48 12.23 4.21 -3.30
N PRO A 49 12.98 3.90 -4.38
CA PRO A 49 14.40 3.57 -4.26
C PRO A 49 15.18 4.70 -3.58
N VAL A 50 16.16 4.34 -2.76
CA VAL A 50 17.10 5.27 -2.12
C VAL A 50 18.42 5.20 -2.88
N GLY A 51 18.81 6.27 -3.58
CA GLY A 51 20.17 6.40 -4.14
C GLY A 51 20.28 7.18 -5.45
N GLY A 52 21.23 8.12 -5.50
CA GLY A 52 21.62 8.88 -6.70
C GLY A 52 21.01 10.28 -6.81
N PHE A 53 21.73 11.21 -7.44
CA PHE A 53 21.31 12.59 -7.65
C PHE A 53 19.95 12.71 -8.39
N TRP A 54 19.77 11.91 -9.45
CA TRP A 54 18.49 11.80 -10.16
C TRP A 54 17.35 11.30 -9.28
N GLN A 55 17.66 10.48 -8.28
CA GLN A 55 16.69 9.97 -7.34
C GLN A 55 16.31 11.05 -6.31
N THR A 56 17.24 11.92 -5.90
CA THR A 56 16.93 13.10 -5.07
C THR A 56 15.96 14.05 -5.77
N LEU A 57 16.19 14.34 -7.06
CA LEU A 57 15.25 15.15 -7.85
C LEU A 57 13.88 14.45 -8.02
N LYS A 58 13.87 13.15 -8.33
CA LYS A 58 12.64 12.35 -8.37
C LYS A 58 11.92 12.35 -7.03
N ASN A 59 12.65 12.26 -5.92
CA ASN A 59 12.11 12.31 -4.56
C ASN A 59 11.48 13.67 -4.25
N GLY A 60 12.04 14.79 -4.74
CA GLY A 60 11.42 16.10 -4.63
C GLY A 60 10.07 16.20 -5.36
N CYS A 61 10.02 15.71 -6.61
CA CYS A 61 8.76 15.64 -7.37
C CYS A 61 7.73 14.70 -6.71
N LEU A 62 8.20 13.58 -6.15
CA LEU A 62 7.36 12.60 -5.48
C LEU A 62 6.84 13.13 -4.14
N ALA A 63 7.65 13.86 -3.37
CA ALA A 63 7.24 14.55 -2.15
C ALA A 63 6.18 15.62 -2.44
N TRP A 64 6.37 16.43 -3.48
CA TRP A 64 5.35 17.39 -3.92
C TRP A 64 4.05 16.69 -4.35
N ARG A 65 4.15 15.58 -5.07
CA ARG A 65 3.00 14.76 -5.46
C ARG A 65 2.27 14.18 -4.25
N VAL A 66 3.01 13.66 -3.27
CA VAL A 66 2.46 13.14 -2.02
C VAL A 66 1.72 14.24 -1.27
N HIS A 67 2.32 15.43 -1.16
CA HIS A 67 1.67 16.58 -0.52
C HIS A 67 0.38 16.97 -1.24
N ARG A 68 0.41 17.04 -2.58
CA ARG A 68 -0.78 17.32 -3.40
C ARG A 68 -1.87 16.26 -3.20
N TYR A 69 -1.51 14.98 -3.15
CA TYR A 69 -2.47 13.89 -2.99
C TYR A 69 -3.06 13.88 -1.58
N ASN A 70 -2.25 14.12 -0.55
CA ASN A 70 -2.74 14.26 0.82
C ASN A 70 -3.74 15.41 0.97
N ARG A 71 -3.53 16.53 0.27
CA ARG A 71 -4.52 17.63 0.25
C ARG A 71 -5.86 17.21 -0.38
N ILE A 72 -5.84 16.34 -1.38
CA ILE A 72 -7.06 15.81 -2.01
C ILE A 72 -7.74 14.80 -1.07
N LEU A 73 -6.96 13.87 -0.48
CA LEU A 73 -7.47 12.88 0.47
C LEU A 73 -8.15 13.54 1.68
N ALA A 74 -7.51 14.55 2.26
CA ALA A 74 -8.06 15.31 3.39
C ALA A 74 -9.37 16.05 3.06
N ARG A 75 -9.59 16.41 1.79
CA ARG A 75 -10.82 17.06 1.33
C ARG A 75 -11.93 16.06 0.98
N ALA A 76 -11.57 14.83 0.63
CA ALA A 76 -12.50 13.84 0.10
C ALA A 76 -13.26 13.07 1.19
N GLY A 77 -12.70 12.93 2.39
CA GLY A 77 -13.29 12.13 3.46
C GLY A 77 -13.43 12.89 4.78
N SER A 78 -14.66 13.16 5.20
CA SER A 78 -14.96 13.56 6.59
C SER A 78 -15.14 12.36 7.53
N GLN A 79 -15.38 11.17 6.98
CA GLN A 79 -15.70 9.94 7.72
C GLN A 79 -14.53 8.93 7.81
N TRP A 80 -13.43 9.21 7.11
CA TRP A 80 -12.22 8.39 7.09
C TRP A 80 -10.97 9.25 6.94
N HIS A 81 -9.87 8.78 7.48
CA HIS A 81 -8.55 9.40 7.40
C HIS A 81 -7.64 8.55 6.53
N ALA A 82 -7.26 9.08 5.37
CA ALA A 82 -6.25 8.44 4.52
C ALA A 82 -5.04 9.35 4.33
N ARG A 83 -3.86 8.75 4.38
CA ARG A 83 -2.59 9.43 4.10
C ARG A 83 -1.72 8.62 3.15
N LEU A 84 -1.01 9.34 2.30
CA LEU A 84 0.01 8.83 1.42
C LEU A 84 1.37 9.23 1.99
N VAL A 85 2.30 8.27 2.08
CA VAL A 85 3.62 8.46 2.68
C VAL A 85 4.66 7.88 1.76
N GLN A 86 5.70 8.63 1.46
CA GLN A 86 6.88 8.11 0.79
C GLN A 86 7.75 7.39 1.81
N THR A 87 8.15 6.15 1.51
CA THR A 87 8.96 5.31 2.39
C THR A 87 10.06 4.60 1.61
N ALA A 88 11.18 4.32 2.27
CA ALA A 88 12.20 3.43 1.71
C ALA A 88 11.76 1.96 1.77
N THR A 89 10.95 1.62 2.77
CA THR A 89 10.47 0.26 3.05
C THR A 89 9.01 0.30 3.48
N ILE A 90 8.19 -0.63 2.96
CA ILE A 90 6.78 -0.77 3.30
C ILE A 90 6.61 -1.17 4.78
N GLY A 91 5.77 -0.43 5.51
CA GLY A 91 5.43 -0.73 6.90
C GLY A 91 4.64 -2.04 7.09
N ARG A 92 4.66 -2.57 8.31
CA ARG A 92 3.82 -3.71 8.70
C ARG A 92 2.44 -3.22 9.10
N THR A 93 1.39 -3.81 8.55
CA THR A 93 0.03 -3.58 9.05
C THR A 93 -0.01 -3.98 10.52
N ALA A 94 -0.46 -3.06 11.39
CA ALA A 94 -0.64 -3.38 12.80
C ALA A 94 -1.68 -4.49 12.93
N ARG A 95 -1.31 -5.60 13.59
CA ARG A 95 -2.24 -6.68 13.87
C ARG A 95 -3.41 -6.11 14.65
N SER A 96 -4.61 -6.15 14.08
CA SER A 96 -5.83 -5.99 14.87
C SER A 96 -5.99 -7.26 15.70
N GLY A 97 -5.34 -7.29 16.87
CA GLY A 97 -5.38 -8.41 17.82
C GLY A 97 -4.00 -8.95 18.21
N MET A 98 -3.77 -8.97 19.52
CA MET A 98 -2.67 -9.61 20.25
C MET A 98 -1.37 -8.81 20.45
N ASN A 99 -1.39 -7.95 21.47
CA ASN A 99 -0.21 -7.62 22.29
C ASN A 99 0.09 -8.81 23.23
N PRO A 100 1.31 -9.37 23.28
CA PRO A 100 1.75 -10.20 24.41
C PRO A 100 2.43 -9.38 25.52
N SER A 101 2.63 -8.07 25.34
CA SER A 101 3.43 -7.26 26.27
C SER A 101 2.72 -5.94 26.55
N GLY A 102 2.25 -5.79 27.78
CA GLY A 102 1.42 -4.68 28.26
C GLY A 102 2.11 -3.32 28.24
N SER A 103 2.13 -2.67 27.08
CA SER A 103 2.32 -1.23 26.97
C SER A 103 1.13 -0.64 26.21
N ALA A 104 0.28 0.06 26.95
CA ALA A 104 -0.91 0.72 26.48
C ALA A 104 -0.52 1.97 25.65
N GLN A 105 -0.29 1.79 24.34
CA GLN A 105 -0.08 2.90 23.40
C GLN A 105 -0.18 2.46 21.93
N HIS A 106 -1.34 1.92 21.51
CA HIS A 106 -1.71 1.93 20.09
C HIS A 106 -3.21 2.13 19.97
N ALA A 107 -3.66 3.33 20.34
CA ALA A 107 -4.91 3.85 19.82
C ALA A 107 -4.72 4.04 18.31
N ASP A 108 -5.53 3.35 17.51
CA ASP A 108 -5.77 3.66 16.09
C ASP A 108 -4.54 3.60 15.15
N ALA A 109 -3.78 2.50 15.19
CA ALA A 109 -2.77 2.26 14.16
C ALA A 109 -3.43 2.13 12.77
N PRO A 110 -3.00 2.90 11.75
CA PRO A 110 -3.63 2.89 10.44
C PRO A 110 -3.42 1.54 9.74
N TRP A 111 -4.41 1.11 8.96
CA TRP A 111 -4.23 -0.01 8.04
C TRP A 111 -3.22 0.36 6.96
N ILE A 112 -2.18 -0.45 6.76
CA ILE A 112 -1.11 -0.15 5.82
C ILE A 112 -1.33 -0.88 4.50
N ILE A 113 -1.12 -0.17 3.40
CA ILE A 113 -1.12 -0.73 2.04
C ILE A 113 0.11 -0.19 1.34
N GLY A 114 0.98 -1.10 0.89
CA GLY A 114 2.13 -0.70 0.10
C GLY A 114 1.76 -0.46 -1.35
N VAL A 115 2.50 0.43 -1.98
CA VAL A 115 2.52 0.65 -3.43
C VAL A 115 3.98 0.64 -3.83
N SER A 116 4.36 -0.30 -4.69
CA SER A 116 5.75 -0.50 -5.10
C SER A 116 5.86 -0.69 -6.61
N PRO A 117 6.88 -0.12 -7.26
CA PRO A 117 7.23 -0.52 -8.61
C PRO A 117 7.68 -1.99 -8.62
N GLU A 118 7.43 -2.69 -9.72
CA GLU A 118 7.80 -4.11 -9.91
C GLU A 118 9.31 -4.38 -9.80
N THR A 119 10.14 -3.36 -9.98
CA THR A 119 11.60 -3.44 -9.94
C THR A 119 12.17 -3.41 -8.53
N LEU A 120 11.37 -3.06 -7.52
CA LEU A 120 11.82 -2.93 -6.14
C LEU A 120 11.57 -4.24 -5.36
N ALA A 121 12.61 -4.74 -4.71
CA ALA A 121 12.54 -5.93 -3.88
C ALA A 121 11.62 -5.68 -2.67
N LEU A 122 10.62 -6.55 -2.51
CA LEU A 122 9.64 -6.42 -1.43
C LEU A 122 10.08 -7.19 -0.19
N PRO A 123 9.82 -6.66 1.03
CA PRO A 123 10.08 -7.40 2.25
C PRO A 123 9.25 -8.68 2.36
N ALA A 124 9.79 -9.70 3.03
CA ALA A 124 9.13 -11.01 3.18
C ALA A 124 7.78 -10.97 3.93
N TRP A 125 7.52 -9.91 4.71
CA TRP A 125 6.25 -9.70 5.42
C TRP A 125 5.18 -9.03 4.55
N THR A 126 5.37 -8.97 3.23
CA THR A 126 4.42 -8.36 2.30
C THR A 126 3.79 -9.39 1.38
N THR A 127 2.57 -9.12 0.94
CA THR A 127 1.88 -9.91 -0.07
C THR A 127 1.69 -9.07 -1.33
N PRO A 128 2.39 -9.38 -2.43
CA PRO A 128 2.27 -8.61 -3.67
C PRO A 128 0.92 -8.88 -4.36
N ILE A 129 0.25 -7.81 -4.74
CA ILE A 129 -0.95 -7.78 -5.58
C ILE A 129 -0.53 -7.14 -6.90
N ARG A 130 -0.25 -7.96 -7.91
CA ARG A 130 0.19 -7.50 -9.22
C ARG A 130 -1.01 -7.00 -10.02
N LEU A 131 -1.00 -5.72 -10.41
CA LEU A 131 -1.99 -5.20 -11.34
C LEU A 131 -1.59 -5.65 -12.75
N ALA A 132 -2.53 -6.26 -13.47
CA ALA A 132 -2.28 -7.15 -14.60
C ALA A 132 -1.28 -6.64 -15.67
N GLY A 133 -0.53 -7.62 -16.20
CA GLY A 133 0.66 -7.50 -17.05
C GLY A 133 1.63 -8.68 -16.89
N SER A 134 1.48 -9.53 -15.86
CA SER A 134 2.30 -10.75 -15.68
C SER A 134 1.50 -11.99 -16.06
N PRO A 135 2.06 -12.92 -16.86
CA PRO A 135 1.40 -14.19 -17.17
C PRO A 135 1.07 -14.91 -15.87
N ILE A 136 -0.14 -15.44 -15.78
CA ILE A 136 -0.49 -16.46 -14.80
C ILE A 136 0.57 -17.55 -14.96
N PRO A 137 1.39 -17.90 -13.94
CA PRO A 137 2.23 -19.08 -14.06
C PRO A 137 1.29 -20.23 -14.38
N ALA A 138 1.45 -20.81 -15.57
CA ALA A 138 0.67 -21.97 -15.98
C ALA A 138 0.80 -22.97 -14.83
N VAL A 139 -0.33 -23.27 -14.17
CA VAL A 139 -0.41 -24.42 -13.29
C VAL A 139 -0.14 -25.60 -14.21
N SER A 140 1.09 -26.13 -14.16
CA SER A 140 1.41 -27.41 -14.78
C SER A 140 0.51 -28.42 -14.09
N LEU A 141 -0.62 -28.72 -14.70
CA LEU A 141 -1.36 -29.95 -14.46
C LEU A 141 -0.40 -31.08 -14.82
N GLN A 142 0.35 -31.55 -13.83
CA GLN A 142 0.96 -32.86 -13.88
C GLN A 142 -0.20 -33.85 -13.96
N SER A 143 -0.51 -34.23 -15.20
CA SER A 143 -1.22 -35.45 -15.52
C SER A 143 -0.38 -36.61 -14.99
N ASN A 144 -0.66 -37.07 -13.78
CA ASN A 144 -0.22 -38.39 -13.35
C ASN A 144 -1.05 -39.41 -14.15
N GLY A 145 -0.38 -40.03 -15.13
CA GLY A 145 -0.80 -41.32 -15.67
C GLY A 145 -0.48 -42.46 -14.72
#